data_AF-A0A819DPW9-F1
#
_entry.id   AF-A0A819DPW9-F1
#
_cell.length_a   1.000
_cell.length_b   1.000
_cell.length_c   1.000
_cell.angle_alpha   90.00
_cell.angle_beta   90.00
_cell.angle_gamma   90.00
#
_symmetry.space_group_name_H-M   'P 1'
#
loop_
_entity.id
_entity.type
_entity.pdbx_description
1 polymer ?
#
loop_
_entity_poly.entity_id
_entity_poly.type
_entity_poly.pdbx_seq_one_letter_code
_entity_poly.pdbx_strand_id
1 'polypeptide(L)'
;MNISFALANFQTSSQPANESRLAKTIGYRIMCQFWTYDIFYHPAITEGHYDYLMRMDADSYFSDVTKKDLFVYIHRQKFDYIYRAEYWEPITPMVPVLEHFLYDTSDVSSCIYNNFFIIRLKWFYESKRVQTFIQELIRDDLMIREYIGDGCAHAAMLKIDNQVRVKQITDISYGHNYHIMPRGQGTTFVDVKEFDEEIKKSCQQLTVLRNRKGTLTRISIS
;
A
#
# COMPACT_ATOMS: atom_id res chain seq x y z
N MET A 1 -11.73 -27.93 1.15
CA MET A 1 -12.20 -26.73 0.41
C MET A 1 -11.00 -26.24 -0.39
N ASN A 2 -11.02 -26.43 -1.72
CA ASN A 2 -9.92 -25.95 -2.56
C ASN A 2 -10.10 -24.46 -2.80
N ILE A 3 -9.20 -23.69 -2.24
CA ILE A 3 -9.10 -22.25 -2.44
C ILE A 3 -8.26 -22.05 -3.70
N SER A 4 -8.91 -21.77 -4.83
CA SER A 4 -8.28 -21.30 -6.06
C SER A 4 -8.85 -19.91 -6.34
N PHE A 5 -8.11 -18.87 -5.93
CA PHE A 5 -8.56 -17.48 -6.04
C PHE A 5 -7.77 -16.64 -7.04
N ALA A 6 -6.68 -17.19 -7.59
CA ALA A 6 -5.91 -16.57 -8.65
C ALA A 6 -6.09 -17.39 -9.93
N LEU A 7 -6.72 -16.79 -10.94
CA LEU A 7 -6.76 -17.34 -12.28
C LEU A 7 -5.40 -17.07 -12.94
N ALA A 8 -4.46 -17.99 -12.75
CA ALA A 8 -3.25 -18.00 -13.55
C ALA A 8 -3.61 -18.56 -14.94
N ASN A 9 -3.63 -17.70 -15.94
CA ASN A 9 -3.79 -18.15 -17.32
C ASN A 9 -2.44 -18.64 -17.86
N PHE A 10 -2.25 -19.96 -17.82
CA PHE A 10 -1.05 -20.60 -18.39
C PHE A 10 -1.10 -20.74 -19.91
N GLN A 11 -2.13 -20.21 -20.59
CA GLN A 11 -2.32 -20.34 -22.04
C GLN A 11 -1.78 -19.15 -22.83
N THR A 12 -1.26 -18.11 -22.17
CA THR A 12 -0.65 -16.98 -22.88
C THR A 12 0.60 -17.45 -23.64
N SER A 13 0.58 -17.29 -24.97
CA SER A 13 1.71 -17.61 -25.84
C SER A 13 2.70 -16.45 -25.98
N SER A 14 2.34 -15.28 -25.46
CA SER A 14 3.10 -14.06 -25.62
C SER A 14 4.33 -14.12 -24.73
N GLN A 15 5.52 -13.86 -25.28
CA GLN A 15 6.78 -13.86 -24.51
C GLN A 15 6.97 -12.50 -23.80
N PRO A 16 7.48 -12.46 -22.56
CA PRO A 16 7.79 -11.19 -21.89
C PRO A 16 8.79 -10.36 -22.70
N ALA A 17 8.73 -9.03 -22.57
CA ALA A 17 9.74 -8.17 -23.18
C ALA A 17 11.14 -8.47 -22.61
N ASN A 18 12.18 -8.27 -23.41
CA ASN A 18 13.57 -8.54 -23.03
C ASN A 18 14.01 -7.75 -21.77
N GLU A 19 13.36 -6.63 -21.51
CA GLU A 19 13.61 -5.71 -20.38
C GLU A 19 12.71 -5.95 -19.17
N SER A 20 11.82 -6.95 -19.24
CA SER A 20 10.96 -7.30 -18.11
C SER A 20 11.80 -7.71 -16.91
N ARG A 21 11.39 -7.27 -15.71
CA ARG A 21 12.00 -7.67 -14.44
C ARG A 21 11.60 -9.10 -14.08
N LEU A 22 12.05 -10.06 -14.87
CA LEU A 22 11.77 -11.48 -14.68
C LEU A 22 12.39 -12.07 -13.41
N ALA A 23 13.22 -11.31 -12.70
CA ALA A 23 13.79 -11.68 -11.40
C ALA A 23 12.72 -11.96 -10.33
N LYS A 24 11.51 -11.39 -10.45
CA LYS A 24 10.40 -11.69 -9.53
C LYS A 24 9.78 -13.05 -9.88
N THR A 25 9.52 -13.87 -8.86
CA THR A 25 8.89 -15.19 -9.05
C THR A 25 7.47 -15.04 -9.61
N ILE A 26 6.97 -16.04 -10.35
CA ILE A 26 5.59 -16.04 -10.87
C ILE A 26 4.58 -15.81 -9.73
N GLY A 27 4.77 -16.46 -8.59
CA GLY A 27 3.90 -16.28 -7.42
C GLY A 27 3.84 -14.84 -6.92
N TYR A 28 4.96 -14.12 -6.93
CA TYR A 28 4.99 -12.70 -6.54
C TYR A 28 4.21 -11.83 -7.54
N ARG A 29 4.31 -12.11 -8.84
CA ARG A 29 3.59 -11.33 -9.87
C ARG A 29 2.09 -11.60 -9.83
N ILE A 30 1.69 -12.86 -9.59
CA ILE A 30 0.30 -13.22 -9.32
C ILE A 30 -0.23 -12.49 -8.08
N MET A 31 0.58 -12.38 -7.02
CA MET A 31 0.23 -11.61 -5.82
C MET A 31 -0.02 -10.13 -6.15
N CYS A 32 0.80 -9.51 -7.02
CA CYS A 32 0.56 -8.14 -7.48
C CYS A 32 -0.79 -8.01 -8.22
N GLN A 33 -1.09 -8.93 -9.15
CA GLN A 33 -2.40 -8.92 -9.81
C GLN A 33 -3.56 -9.11 -8.81
N PHE A 34 -3.40 -10.04 -7.86
CA PHE A 34 -4.38 -10.31 -6.83
C PHE A 34 -4.74 -9.05 -6.03
N TRP A 35 -3.73 -8.31 -5.57
CA TRP A 35 -3.96 -7.09 -4.80
C TRP A 35 -4.38 -5.89 -5.63
N THR A 36 -4.13 -5.90 -6.94
CA THR A 36 -4.61 -4.86 -7.87
C THR A 36 -6.06 -5.08 -8.28
N TYR A 37 -6.51 -6.34 -8.39
CA TYR A 37 -7.79 -6.67 -8.98
C TYR A 37 -8.55 -7.77 -8.23
N ASP A 38 -8.01 -9.00 -8.13
CA ASP A 38 -8.80 -10.18 -7.74
C ASP A 38 -9.42 -10.06 -6.33
N ILE A 39 -8.70 -9.45 -5.37
CA ILE A 39 -9.19 -9.27 -3.99
C ILE A 39 -10.53 -8.53 -3.93
N PHE A 40 -10.74 -7.55 -4.82
CA PHE A 40 -11.94 -6.72 -4.85
C PHE A 40 -13.17 -7.49 -5.31
N TYR A 41 -13.00 -8.63 -5.96
CA TYR A 41 -14.10 -9.48 -6.43
C TYR A 41 -14.24 -10.76 -5.60
N HIS A 42 -13.42 -10.92 -4.56
CA HIS A 42 -13.51 -12.08 -3.68
C HIS A 42 -14.87 -12.12 -2.96
N PRO A 43 -15.55 -13.29 -2.86
CA PRO A 43 -16.86 -13.42 -2.23
C PRO A 43 -16.93 -12.84 -0.82
N ALA A 44 -15.89 -13.04 -0.01
CA ALA A 44 -15.84 -12.44 1.33
C ALA A 44 -15.96 -10.90 1.32
N ILE A 45 -15.48 -10.23 0.26
CA ILE A 45 -15.60 -8.77 0.10
C ILE A 45 -16.97 -8.38 -0.46
N THR A 46 -17.39 -9.03 -1.55
CA THR A 46 -18.62 -8.67 -2.27
C THR A 46 -19.89 -9.06 -1.51
N GLU A 47 -19.92 -10.22 -0.86
CA GLU A 47 -21.02 -10.71 -0.04
C GLU A 47 -20.99 -10.12 1.39
N GLY A 48 -19.81 -9.69 1.84
CA GLY A 48 -19.64 -9.03 3.14
C GLY A 48 -20.20 -7.61 3.21
N HIS A 49 -20.54 -7.01 2.06
CA HIS A 49 -21.08 -5.65 1.95
C HIS A 49 -20.22 -4.59 2.67
N TYR A 50 -18.90 -4.72 2.62
CA TYR A 50 -17.99 -3.76 3.23
C TYR A 50 -17.95 -2.44 2.43
N ASP A 51 -17.81 -1.32 3.15
CA ASP A 51 -17.56 0.00 2.53
C ASP A 51 -16.08 0.23 2.22
N TYR A 52 -15.20 -0.38 3.02
CA TYR A 52 -13.76 -0.18 2.99
C TYR A 52 -13.02 -1.50 3.09
N LEU A 53 -11.88 -1.59 2.41
CA LEU A 53 -10.90 -2.66 2.55
C LEU A 53 -9.60 -2.06 3.11
N MET A 54 -9.02 -2.68 4.13
CA MET A 54 -7.68 -2.38 4.61
C MET A 54 -6.75 -3.55 4.33
N ARG A 55 -5.61 -3.27 3.70
CA ARG A 55 -4.51 -4.24 3.58
C ARG A 55 -3.51 -4.03 4.71
N MET A 56 -3.10 -5.13 5.32
CA MET A 56 -1.93 -5.23 6.17
C MET A 56 -1.25 -6.57 5.89
N ASP A 57 0.03 -6.54 5.54
CA ASP A 57 0.80 -7.76 5.35
C ASP A 57 1.14 -8.42 6.70
N ALA A 58 1.54 -9.70 6.68
CA ALA A 58 1.73 -10.49 7.89
C ALA A 58 2.88 -10.01 8.79
N ASP A 59 3.81 -9.27 8.21
CA ASP A 59 4.99 -8.64 8.82
C ASP A 59 4.82 -7.12 8.98
N SER A 60 3.58 -6.63 8.85
CA SER A 60 3.21 -5.25 9.10
C SER A 60 2.80 -5.03 10.56
N TYR A 61 3.20 -3.90 11.14
CA TYR A 61 2.82 -3.52 12.49
C TYR A 61 2.73 -2.01 12.68
N PHE A 62 1.88 -1.57 13.61
CA PHE A 62 1.92 -0.19 14.10
C PHE A 62 2.86 -0.14 15.30
N SER A 63 3.90 0.70 15.25
CA SER A 63 4.83 0.84 16.38
C SER A 63 4.30 1.77 17.46
N ASP A 64 3.28 2.58 17.15
CA ASP A 64 2.63 3.49 18.08
C ASP A 64 1.15 3.10 18.25
N VAL A 65 0.63 3.25 19.47
CA VAL A 65 -0.81 3.12 19.72
C VAL A 65 -1.52 4.30 19.06
N THR A 66 -2.15 4.06 17.91
CA THR A 66 -3.08 5.02 17.33
C THR A 66 -4.35 5.07 18.20
N LYS A 67 -4.70 6.26 18.70
CA LYS A 67 -6.01 6.50 19.33
C LYS A 67 -7.13 6.67 18.32
N LYS A 68 -6.81 6.66 17.02
CA LYS A 68 -7.73 6.91 15.92
C LYS A 68 -8.12 5.60 15.27
N ASP A 69 -9.44 5.36 15.21
CA ASP A 69 -10.03 4.39 14.30
C ASP A 69 -9.88 4.91 12.85
N LEU A 70 -9.11 4.20 12.03
CA LEU A 70 -8.77 4.62 10.68
C LEU A 70 -9.97 4.53 9.72
N PHE A 71 -10.92 3.60 9.94
CA PHE A 71 -12.14 3.50 9.15
C PHE A 71 -13.10 4.65 9.45
N VAL A 72 -13.24 5.00 10.73
CA VAL A 72 -14.01 6.20 11.12
C VAL A 72 -13.36 7.47 10.57
N TYR A 73 -12.03 7.54 10.57
CA TYR A 73 -11.30 8.67 10.02
C TYR A 73 -11.49 8.83 8.51
N ILE A 74 -11.25 7.78 7.72
CA ILE A 74 -11.39 7.82 6.26
C ILE A 74 -12.83 8.17 5.87
N HIS A 75 -13.82 7.63 6.59
CA HIS A 75 -15.24 7.93 6.38
C HIS A 75 -15.57 9.40 6.67
N ARG A 76 -15.21 9.91 7.85
CA ARG A 76 -15.50 11.31 8.25
C ARG A 76 -14.82 12.32 7.33
N GLN A 77 -13.59 12.04 6.92
CA GLN A 77 -12.86 12.92 6.01
C GLN A 77 -13.27 12.75 4.55
N LYS A 78 -14.10 11.74 4.24
CA LYS A 78 -14.54 11.38 2.89
C LYS A 78 -13.36 11.16 1.94
N PHE A 79 -12.35 10.43 2.40
CA PHE A 79 -11.27 9.96 1.54
C PHE A 79 -11.67 8.64 0.86
N ASP A 80 -11.13 8.42 -0.33
CA ASP A 80 -11.30 7.22 -1.13
C ASP A 80 -10.13 6.25 -0.96
N TYR A 81 -8.94 6.78 -0.69
CA TYR A 81 -7.73 6.01 -0.56
C TYR A 81 -6.78 6.65 0.45
N ILE A 82 -6.24 5.85 1.37
CA ILE A 82 -5.15 6.27 2.25
C ILE A 82 -4.01 5.27 2.19
N TYR A 83 -2.79 5.78 2.30
CA TYR A 83 -1.57 4.98 2.33
C TYR A 83 -0.54 5.62 3.25
N ARG A 84 0.51 4.87 3.57
CA ARG A 84 1.55 5.32 4.50
C ARG A 84 2.75 5.94 3.81
N ALA A 85 3.31 5.27 2.80
CA ALA A 85 4.56 5.66 2.18
C ALA A 85 4.54 5.45 0.67
N GLU A 86 5.54 6.02 0.02
CA GLU A 86 5.80 5.87 -1.41
C GLU A 86 7.21 5.35 -1.60
N TYR A 87 7.45 4.71 -2.72
CA TYR A 87 8.76 4.28 -3.17
C TYR A 87 8.88 4.50 -4.67
N TRP A 88 10.11 4.46 -5.17
CA TRP A 88 10.35 4.56 -6.60
C TRP A 88 10.52 3.17 -7.21
N GLU A 89 9.79 2.92 -8.29
CA GLU A 89 9.95 1.75 -9.14
C GLU A 89 9.63 2.15 -10.60
N PRO A 90 10.38 1.63 -11.59
CA PRO A 90 10.08 1.88 -12.99
C PRO A 90 8.69 1.39 -13.38
N ILE A 91 7.97 2.26 -14.08
CA ILE A 91 6.63 2.00 -14.61
C ILE A 91 6.65 1.64 -16.11
N THR A 92 7.81 1.41 -16.71
CA THR A 92 7.97 1.20 -18.16
C THR A 92 6.95 0.23 -18.76
N PRO A 93 6.69 -0.95 -18.15
CA PRO A 93 5.68 -1.88 -18.71
C PRO A 93 4.24 -1.35 -18.71
N MET A 94 3.96 -0.37 -17.86
CA MET A 94 2.63 0.23 -17.69
C MET A 94 2.41 1.44 -18.62
N VAL A 95 3.48 2.03 -19.16
CA VAL A 95 3.42 3.25 -20.00
C VAL A 95 2.46 3.12 -21.18
N PRO A 96 2.50 2.04 -22.01
CA PRO A 96 1.59 1.92 -23.15
C PRO A 96 0.12 1.93 -22.76
N VAL A 97 -0.22 1.40 -21.57
CA VAL A 97 -1.58 1.43 -21.04
C VAL A 97 -1.90 2.82 -20.51
N LEU A 98 -0.98 3.47 -19.78
CA LEU A 98 -1.18 4.80 -19.21
C LEU A 98 -1.45 5.89 -20.26
N GLU A 99 -0.81 5.80 -21.43
CA GLU A 99 -0.98 6.76 -22.52
C GLU A 99 -2.44 6.84 -23.03
N HIS A 100 -3.27 5.82 -22.76
CA HIS A 100 -4.70 5.87 -23.05
C HIS A 100 -5.49 6.73 -22.06
N PHE A 101 -4.95 6.96 -20.85
CA PHE A 101 -5.65 7.61 -19.75
C PHE A 101 -5.07 8.96 -19.35
N LEU A 102 -3.76 9.15 -19.52
CA LEU A 102 -3.00 10.33 -19.12
C LEU A 102 -2.34 10.98 -20.34
N TYR A 103 -2.28 12.31 -20.34
CA TYR A 103 -1.52 13.04 -21.36
C TYR A 103 -0.01 12.95 -21.12
N ASP A 104 0.40 12.93 -19.85
CA ASP A 104 1.80 12.84 -19.43
C ASP A 104 1.94 11.70 -18.40
N THR A 105 2.61 10.62 -18.79
CA THR A 105 2.82 9.48 -17.89
C THR A 105 3.81 9.78 -16.77
N SER A 106 4.58 10.88 -16.86
CA SER A 106 5.48 11.32 -15.79
C SER A 106 4.73 11.79 -14.54
N ASP A 107 3.42 12.04 -14.63
CA ASP A 107 2.54 12.30 -13.49
C ASP A 107 2.49 11.12 -12.49
N VAL A 108 2.85 9.92 -12.94
CA VAL A 108 3.06 8.72 -12.12
C VAL A 108 4.55 8.60 -11.79
N SER A 109 5.05 9.49 -10.95
CA SER A 109 6.48 9.59 -10.61
C SER A 109 6.92 8.69 -9.44
N SER A 110 5.96 8.16 -8.67
CA SER A 110 6.20 7.28 -7.53
C SER A 110 5.13 6.18 -7.45
N CYS A 111 5.48 5.09 -6.76
CA CYS A 111 4.60 3.97 -6.46
C CYS A 111 4.20 4.01 -4.99
N ILE A 112 3.00 3.52 -4.66
CA ILE A 112 2.53 3.46 -3.28
C ILE A 112 3.13 2.23 -2.61
N TYR A 113 3.71 2.38 -1.42
CA TYR A 113 4.19 1.27 -0.62
C TYR A 113 3.00 0.51 -0.02
N ASN A 114 2.43 -0.40 -0.82
CA ASN A 114 1.06 -0.86 -0.65
C ASN A 114 0.88 -2.01 0.35
N ASN A 115 1.93 -2.39 1.07
CA ASN A 115 1.82 -3.30 2.22
C ASN A 115 0.88 -2.74 3.31
N PHE A 116 0.55 -1.44 3.23
CA PHE A 116 -0.56 -0.81 3.94
C PHE A 116 -1.35 0.15 3.04
N PHE A 117 -2.66 -0.04 2.97
CA PHE A 117 -3.62 0.94 2.47
C PHE A 117 -5.01 0.74 3.07
N ILE A 118 -5.85 1.77 3.01
CA ILE A 118 -7.31 1.63 3.13
C ILE A 118 -7.96 2.24 1.89
N ILE A 119 -8.85 1.50 1.24
CA ILE A 119 -9.56 1.90 0.02
C ILE A 119 -11.06 1.83 0.23
N ARG A 120 -11.79 2.83 -0.28
CA ARG A 120 -13.25 2.84 -0.36
C ARG A 120 -13.69 1.98 -1.55
N LEU A 121 -14.35 0.87 -1.25
CA LEU A 121 -14.74 -0.13 -2.27
C LEU A 121 -15.67 0.47 -3.32
N LYS A 122 -16.59 1.35 -2.92
CA LYS A 122 -17.46 2.08 -3.85
C LYS A 122 -16.69 2.86 -4.91
N TRP A 123 -15.60 3.55 -4.55
CA TRP A 123 -14.78 4.28 -5.52
C TRP A 123 -14.16 3.33 -6.55
N PHE A 124 -13.60 2.21 -6.09
CA PHE A 124 -13.04 1.19 -6.96
C PHE A 124 -14.07 0.70 -7.98
N TYR A 125 -15.27 0.29 -7.55
CA TYR A 125 -16.27 -0.27 -8.46
C TYR A 125 -16.94 0.76 -9.38
N GLU A 126 -17.18 1.99 -8.90
CA GLU A 126 -17.92 2.99 -9.68
C GLU A 126 -17.03 3.81 -10.63
N SER A 127 -15.72 3.86 -10.40
CA SER A 127 -14.80 4.58 -11.27
C SER A 127 -14.57 3.82 -12.58
N LYS A 128 -15.35 4.15 -13.61
CA LYS A 128 -15.23 3.54 -14.96
C LYS A 128 -13.81 3.67 -15.53
N ARG A 129 -13.13 4.79 -15.27
CA ARG A 129 -11.74 5.02 -15.73
C ARG A 129 -10.77 4.05 -15.07
N VAL A 130 -10.85 3.91 -13.74
CA VAL A 130 -10.04 2.94 -12.99
C VAL A 130 -10.35 1.50 -13.41
N GLN A 131 -11.63 1.14 -13.55
CA GLN A 131 -12.01 -0.19 -14.01
C GLN A 131 -11.45 -0.49 -15.41
N THR A 132 -11.59 0.43 -16.36
CA THR A 132 -11.07 0.23 -17.72
C THR A 132 -9.54 0.08 -17.70
N PHE A 133 -8.84 0.92 -16.94
CA PHE A 133 -7.39 0.84 -16.77
C PHE A 133 -6.95 -0.52 -16.23
N ILE A 134 -7.56 -1.01 -15.15
CA ILE A 134 -7.20 -2.30 -14.57
C ILE A 134 -7.49 -3.45 -15.53
N GLN A 135 -8.62 -3.40 -16.25
CA GLN A 135 -8.93 -4.41 -17.27
C GLN A 135 -7.85 -4.46 -18.37
N GLU A 136 -7.32 -3.31 -18.79
CA GLU A 136 -6.20 -3.27 -19.74
C GLU A 136 -4.89 -3.79 -19.15
N LEU A 137 -4.64 -3.58 -17.85
CA LEU A 137 -3.46 -4.13 -17.17
C LEU A 137 -3.49 -5.65 -17.02
N ILE A 138 -4.66 -6.23 -16.75
CA ILE A 138 -4.78 -7.69 -16.55
C ILE A 138 -5.02 -8.43 -17.87
N ARG A 139 -5.35 -7.72 -18.96
CA ARG A 139 -5.53 -8.31 -20.28
C ARG A 139 -4.23 -8.97 -20.74
N ASP A 140 -4.37 -10.17 -21.31
CA ASP A 140 -3.26 -10.98 -21.82
C ASP A 140 -2.13 -11.21 -20.79
N ASP A 141 -2.50 -11.22 -19.50
CA ASP A 141 -1.61 -11.42 -18.37
C ASP A 141 -0.47 -10.39 -18.29
N LEU A 142 -0.67 -9.16 -18.79
CA LEU A 142 0.38 -8.14 -18.88
C LEU A 142 1.08 -7.89 -17.53
N MET A 143 0.33 -7.75 -16.43
CA MET A 143 0.92 -7.61 -15.08
C MET A 143 1.84 -8.76 -14.68
N ILE A 144 1.48 -10.00 -15.05
CA ILE A 144 2.26 -11.20 -14.72
C ILE A 144 3.48 -11.32 -15.65
N ARG A 145 3.25 -11.09 -16.94
CA ARG A 145 4.23 -11.32 -17.99
C ARG A 145 5.36 -10.31 -17.90
N GLU A 146 5.02 -9.02 -17.78
CA GLU A 146 6.03 -7.95 -17.74
C GLU A 146 6.49 -7.57 -16.34
N TYR A 147 5.83 -8.09 -15.31
CA TYR A 147 5.91 -7.62 -13.92
C TYR A 147 5.50 -6.13 -13.79
N ILE A 148 4.28 -5.93 -13.29
CA ILE A 148 3.79 -4.64 -12.83
C ILE A 148 3.47 -4.77 -11.35
N GLY A 149 4.18 -4.01 -10.51
CA GLY A 149 3.93 -3.96 -9.08
C GLY A 149 2.56 -3.35 -8.79
N ASP A 150 1.85 -3.95 -7.84
CA ASP A 150 0.56 -3.48 -7.33
C ASP A 150 0.64 -2.09 -6.70
N GLY A 151 1.77 -1.76 -6.07
CA GLY A 151 2.05 -0.40 -5.60
C GLY A 151 2.05 0.65 -6.71
N CYS A 152 2.61 0.34 -7.87
CA CYS A 152 2.63 1.22 -9.03
C CYS A 152 1.28 1.26 -9.75
N ALA A 153 0.60 0.12 -9.88
CA ALA A 153 -0.74 0.05 -10.44
C ALA A 153 -1.72 0.90 -9.60
N HIS A 154 -1.68 0.81 -8.27
CA HIS A 154 -2.49 1.66 -7.40
C HIS A 154 -2.13 3.14 -7.55
N ALA A 155 -0.85 3.50 -7.61
CA ALA A 155 -0.44 4.89 -7.86
C ALA A 155 -1.03 5.44 -9.17
N ALA A 156 -0.98 4.64 -10.25
CA ALA A 156 -1.60 4.98 -11.52
C ALA A 156 -3.13 5.15 -11.42
N MET A 157 -3.83 4.24 -10.74
CA MET A 157 -5.28 4.35 -10.52
C MET A 157 -5.65 5.69 -9.86
N LEU A 158 -4.87 6.13 -8.87
CA LEU A 158 -5.08 7.41 -8.19
C LEU A 158 -4.81 8.63 -9.08
N LYS A 159 -3.92 8.51 -10.07
CA LYS A 159 -3.62 9.60 -11.01
C LYS A 159 -4.64 9.68 -12.15
N ILE A 160 -5.15 8.55 -12.60
CA ILE A 160 -6.11 8.44 -13.71
C ILE A 160 -7.49 9.02 -13.34
N ASP A 161 -7.87 8.94 -12.08
CA ASP A 161 -9.15 9.45 -11.57
C ASP A 161 -8.95 10.76 -10.81
N ASN A 162 -9.23 11.89 -11.45
CA ASN A 162 -9.06 13.21 -10.84
C ASN A 162 -10.10 13.54 -9.74
N GLN A 163 -11.10 12.68 -9.52
CA GLN A 163 -12.09 12.86 -8.47
C GLN A 163 -11.72 12.12 -7.18
N VAL A 164 -10.71 11.24 -7.23
CA VAL A 164 -10.31 10.44 -6.07
C VAL A 164 -9.71 11.32 -4.98
N ARG A 165 -10.20 11.13 -3.76
CA ARG A 165 -9.74 11.85 -2.57
C ARG A 165 -8.72 11.02 -1.83
N VAL A 166 -7.45 11.38 -2.01
CA VAL A 166 -6.32 10.61 -1.50
C VAL A 166 -5.71 11.27 -0.26
N LYS A 167 -5.26 10.46 0.71
CA LYS A 167 -4.46 10.95 1.83
C LYS A 167 -3.27 10.03 2.13
N GLN A 168 -2.06 10.56 1.98
CA GLN A 168 -0.91 10.01 2.68
C GLN A 168 -1.06 10.32 4.19
N ILE A 169 -1.17 9.28 5.01
CA ILE A 169 -1.19 9.44 6.47
C ILE A 169 0.24 9.35 7.00
N THR A 170 0.64 10.36 7.74
CA THR A 170 1.96 10.41 8.40
C THR A 170 1.81 10.54 9.91
N ASP A 171 0.60 10.68 10.44
CA ASP A 171 0.33 10.84 11.87
C ASP A 171 0.36 9.52 12.65
N ILE A 172 0.66 8.40 11.99
CA ILE A 172 0.90 7.09 12.59
C ILE A 172 2.28 6.56 12.21
N SER A 173 2.93 5.86 13.14
CA SER A 173 4.12 5.08 12.83
C SER A 173 3.72 3.68 12.36
N TYR A 174 4.42 3.18 11.35
CA TYR A 174 4.14 1.91 10.70
C TYR A 174 5.45 1.22 10.33
N GLY A 175 5.53 -0.08 10.58
CA GLY A 175 6.64 -0.92 10.21
C GLY A 175 6.19 -2.02 9.25
N HIS A 176 7.10 -2.42 8.35
CA HIS A 176 6.95 -3.56 7.47
C HIS A 176 8.33 -4.15 7.20
N ASN A 177 8.51 -5.45 7.46
CA ASN A 177 9.83 -6.07 7.49
C ASN A 177 10.81 -5.30 8.42
N TYR A 178 11.95 -4.87 7.87
CA TYR A 178 12.99 -4.11 8.54
C TYR A 178 12.88 -2.60 8.29
N HIS A 179 11.79 -2.15 7.67
CA HIS A 179 11.54 -0.73 7.41
C HIS A 179 10.53 -0.17 8.39
N ILE A 180 10.88 0.95 9.02
CA ILE A 180 9.99 1.74 9.87
C ILE A 180 9.74 3.09 9.20
N MET A 181 8.49 3.54 9.24
CA MET A 181 8.04 4.84 8.75
C MET A 181 7.60 5.67 9.97
N PRO A 182 8.51 6.46 10.56
CA PRO A 182 8.23 7.17 11.80
C PRO A 182 7.09 8.18 11.64
N ARG A 183 6.37 8.40 12.73
CA ARG A 183 5.33 9.45 12.78
C ARG A 183 5.90 10.81 12.34
N GLY A 184 5.15 11.50 11.48
CA GLY A 184 5.48 12.80 10.91
C GLY A 184 6.30 12.71 9.61
N GLN A 185 6.82 11.54 9.24
CA GLN A 185 7.68 11.37 8.06
C GLN A 185 6.90 10.74 6.90
N GLY A 186 7.00 11.35 5.71
CA GLY A 186 6.27 10.92 4.50
C GLY A 186 6.95 9.74 3.80
N THR A 187 8.17 9.96 3.30
CA THR A 187 8.90 9.01 2.44
C THR A 187 10.14 8.42 3.10
N THR A 188 10.43 8.79 4.35
CA THR A 188 11.61 8.29 5.05
C THR A 188 11.35 6.89 5.59
N PHE A 189 12.24 5.97 5.22
CA PHE A 189 12.34 4.63 5.78
C PHE A 189 13.56 4.61 6.70
N VAL A 190 13.37 4.18 7.94
CA VAL A 190 14.45 3.96 8.90
C VAL A 190 14.62 2.46 9.07
N ASP A 191 15.86 1.97 9.07
CA ASP A 191 16.14 0.56 9.36
C ASP A 191 15.81 0.27 10.83
N VAL A 192 15.19 -0.88 11.10
CA VAL A 192 14.85 -1.31 12.48
C VAL A 192 16.06 -1.24 13.42
N LYS A 193 17.27 -1.54 12.94
CA LYS A 193 18.49 -1.45 13.77
C LYS A 193 18.79 -0.02 14.19
N GLU A 194 18.65 0.93 13.27
CA GLU A 194 18.84 2.36 13.57
C GLU A 194 17.77 2.83 14.55
N PHE A 195 16.52 2.40 14.35
CA PHE A 195 15.41 2.75 15.23
C PHE A 195 15.53 2.16 16.64
N ASP A 196 15.97 0.90 16.77
CA ASP A 196 16.24 0.26 18.06
C ASP A 196 17.31 1.00 18.86
N GLU A 197 18.34 1.53 18.19
CA GLU A 197 19.35 2.37 18.83
C GLU A 197 18.78 3.70 19.28
N GLU A 198 17.90 4.33 18.50
CA GLU A 198 17.19 5.55 18.90
C GLU A 198 16.30 5.32 20.12
N ILE A 199 15.50 4.26 20.13
CA ILE A 199 14.67 3.90 21.28
C ILE A 199 15.54 3.68 22.51
N LYS A 200 16.63 2.92 22.40
CA LYS A 200 17.55 2.68 23.53
C LYS A 200 18.12 4.00 24.07
N LYS A 201 18.52 4.93 23.19
CA LYS A 201 19.00 6.27 23.58
C LYS A 201 17.91 7.07 24.29
N SER A 202 16.67 7.09 23.77
CA SER A 202 15.55 7.81 24.39
C SER A 202 15.16 7.23 25.75
N CYS A 203 15.14 5.90 25.90
CA CYS A 203 14.88 5.23 27.18
C CYS A 203 15.98 5.53 28.22
N GLN A 204 17.24 5.58 27.81
CA GLN A 204 18.35 5.96 28.69
C GLN A 204 18.22 7.42 29.15
N GLN A 205 17.87 8.35 28.26
CA GLN A 205 17.66 9.76 28.62
C GLN A 205 16.50 9.96 29.60
N LEU A 206 15.38 9.24 29.41
CA LEU A 206 14.25 9.27 30.35
C LEU A 206 14.63 8.73 31.74
N THR A 207 15.50 7.72 31.80
CA THR A 207 16.02 7.17 33.06
C THR A 207 16.90 8.19 33.78
N VAL A 208 17.75 8.93 33.05
CA VAL A 208 18.60 9.99 33.62
C VAL A 208 17.77 11.18 34.14
N LEU A 209 16.71 11.57 33.44
CA LEU A 209 15.81 12.65 33.89
C LEU A 209 15.01 12.28 35.15
N ARG A 210 14.64 11.01 35.32
CA ARG A 210 14.02 10.52 36.57
C ARG A 210 14.96 10.62 37.77
N ASN A 211 16.25 10.37 37.59
CA ASN A 211 17.22 10.42 38.70
C ASN A 211 17.61 11.84 39.12
N ARG A 212 17.41 12.85 38.26
CA ARG A 212 17.72 14.26 38.59
C ARG A 212 16.60 15.00 39.33
N LYS A 213 15.35 14.54 39.21
CA LYS A 213 14.22 15.08 39.97
C LYS A 213 13.94 14.16 41.15
N GLY A 214 14.69 14.34 42.25
CA GLY A 214 14.58 13.59 43.51
C GLY A 214 13.25 13.77 44.25
N THR A 215 12.12 13.54 43.58
CA THR A 215 10.80 13.44 44.19
C THR A 215 9.98 12.46 43.37
N LEU A 216 9.87 11.22 43.88
CA LEU A 216 9.06 10.14 43.32
C LEU A 216 7.58 10.51 43.44
N THR A 217 7.02 11.19 42.45
CA THR A 217 5.56 11.27 42.31
C THR A 217 5.07 9.95 41.71
N ARG A 218 4.39 9.14 42.52
CA ARG A 218 3.64 7.95 42.05
C ARG A 218 2.55 8.42 41.09
N ILE A 219 2.74 8.18 39.79
CA ILE A 219 1.65 8.28 38.82
C ILE A 219 0.88 6.96 38.91
N SER A 220 -0.30 7.00 39.53
CA SER A 220 -1.28 5.94 39.39
C SER A 220 -2.00 6.15 38.05
N ILE A 221 -2.02 5.11 37.23
CA ILE A 221 -2.79 5.10 35.99
C ILE A 221 -4.10 4.37 36.33
N SER A 222 -5.20 5.10 36.22
CA SER A 222 -6.58 4.60 36.24
C SER A 222 -7.16 4.68 34.85
#